data_AF-A0A1G6UVX0-F1
#
_entry.id   AF-A0A1G6UVX0-F1
#
_cell.length_a   1.000
_cell.length_b   1.000
_cell.length_c   1.000
_cell.angle_alpha   90.00
_cell.angle_beta   90.00
_cell.angle_gamma   90.00
#
_symmetry.space_group_name_H-M   'P 1'
#
loop_
_entity.id
_entity.type
_entity.pdbx_description
1 polymer ?
#
loop_
_entity_poly.entity_id
_entity_poly.type
_entity_poly.pdbx_seq_one_letter_code
_entity_poly.pdbx_strand_id
1 'polypeptide(L)'
;MSKLPLLAFVLAAFAAVAFTSPQTLTGEFGEENGIWYDVTNTDPGPDTYECNTDPTKDCLFDQPFGMGSPISGETDRVFVVNDPDNLELAQ
;
A
#
# COMPACT_ATOMS: atom_id res chain seq x y z
N MET A 1 -34.58 -40.57 -0.71
CA MET A 1 -34.18 -39.57 0.32
C MET A 1 -33.11 -38.68 -0.31
N SER A 2 -33.37 -37.39 -0.53
CA SER A 2 -32.32 -36.44 -0.96
C SER A 2 -32.48 -35.16 -0.16
N LYS A 3 -31.71 -35.04 0.93
CA LYS A 3 -31.69 -33.89 1.86
C LYS A 3 -30.33 -33.17 1.81
N LEU A 4 -29.78 -33.01 0.61
CA LEU A 4 -28.46 -32.42 0.42
C LEU A 4 -28.41 -30.96 -0.09
N PRO A 5 -29.48 -30.15 -0.24
CA PRO A 5 -29.29 -28.78 -0.72
C PRO A 5 -28.94 -27.79 0.41
N LEU A 6 -29.11 -28.15 1.69
CA LEU A 6 -29.05 -27.17 2.78
C LEU A 6 -27.62 -26.85 3.26
N LEU A 7 -26.69 -27.82 3.20
CA LEU A 7 -25.31 -27.61 3.65
C LEU A 7 -24.47 -26.80 2.66
N ALA A 8 -24.81 -26.82 1.36
CA ALA A 8 -24.10 -26.08 0.34
C ALA A 8 -24.27 -24.56 0.48
N PHE A 9 -25.45 -24.10 0.91
CA PHE A 9 -25.71 -22.68 1.10
C PHE A 9 -24.97 -22.09 2.32
N VAL A 10 -24.78 -22.88 3.37
CA VAL A 10 -24.05 -22.44 4.56
C VAL A 10 -22.57 -22.24 4.23
N LEU A 11 -21.96 -23.13 3.42
CA LEU A 11 -20.55 -23.03 3.05
C LEU A 11 -20.23 -21.78 2.20
N ALA A 12 -21.14 -21.41 1.29
CA ALA A 12 -20.94 -20.25 0.40
C ALA A 12 -20.90 -18.91 1.16
N ALA A 13 -21.64 -18.77 2.26
CA ALA A 13 -21.69 -17.53 3.03
C ALA A 13 -20.39 -17.21 3.79
N PHE A 14 -19.63 -18.23 4.22
CA PHE A 14 -18.35 -18.01 4.91
C PHE A 14 -17.19 -17.68 3.95
N ALA A 15 -17.26 -18.13 2.69
CA ALA A 15 -16.23 -17.83 1.70
C ALA A 15 -16.19 -16.34 1.30
N ALA A 16 -17.32 -15.63 1.39
CA ALA A 16 -17.38 -14.21 1.05
C ALA A 16 -16.70 -13.29 2.08
N VAL A 17 -16.59 -13.71 3.35
CA VAL A 17 -16.01 -12.89 4.43
C VAL A 17 -14.47 -12.97 4.48
N ALA A 18 -13.88 -14.02 3.89
CA ALA A 18 -12.43 -14.21 3.87
C ALA A 18 -11.70 -13.28 2.87
N PHE A 19 -12.41 -12.74 1.87
CA PHE A 19 -11.84 -11.83 0.86
C PHE A 19 -12.27 -10.37 1.06
N THR A 20 -13.09 -10.08 2.06
CA THR A 20 -13.48 -8.71 2.42
C THR A 20 -12.76 -8.20 3.66
N SER A 21 -11.59 -8.76 4.00
CA SER A 21 -10.76 -8.12 5.03
C SER A 21 -10.47 -6.71 4.55
N PRO A 22 -10.85 -5.66 5.30
CA PRO A 22 -10.36 -4.33 5.01
C PRO A 22 -8.85 -4.47 4.94
N GLN A 23 -8.24 -4.06 3.82
CA GLN A 23 -6.81 -3.77 3.85
C GLN A 23 -6.69 -2.66 4.88
N THR A 24 -6.37 -3.04 6.12
CA THR A 24 -5.89 -2.10 7.11
C THR A 24 -4.81 -1.35 6.38
N LEU A 25 -4.95 -0.03 6.22
CA LEU A 25 -3.92 0.82 5.64
C LEU A 25 -2.67 0.63 6.52
N THR A 26 -1.86 -0.35 6.18
CA THR A 26 -0.44 -0.38 6.51
C THR A 26 0.10 0.90 5.91
N GLY A 27 0.74 1.73 6.73
CA GLY A 27 1.12 3.09 6.35
C GLY A 27 1.85 3.13 5.01
N GLU A 28 1.79 4.27 4.34
CA GLU A 28 2.44 4.47 3.05
C GLU A 28 3.77 5.18 3.28
N PHE A 29 4.86 4.56 2.84
CA PHE A 29 6.21 5.05 3.09
C PHE A 29 7.02 5.16 1.81
N GLY A 30 7.70 6.29 1.62
CA GLY A 30 8.61 6.55 0.51
C GLY A 30 10.06 6.61 0.98
N GLU A 31 11.00 6.17 0.13
CA GLU A 31 12.44 6.27 0.40
C GLU A 31 13.11 7.17 -0.64
N GLU A 32 13.85 8.17 -0.17
CA GLU A 32 14.75 8.95 -1.02
C GLU A 32 16.12 9.11 -0.35
N ASN A 33 17.19 8.69 -1.03
CA ASN A 33 18.57 8.79 -0.55
C ASN A 33 18.80 8.19 0.85
N GLY A 34 18.11 7.09 1.18
CA GLY A 34 18.19 6.42 2.49
C GLY A 34 17.36 7.07 3.60
N ILE A 35 16.63 8.14 3.31
CA ILE A 35 15.69 8.78 4.24
C ILE A 35 14.28 8.25 3.93
N TRP A 36 13.57 7.85 4.97
CA TRP A 36 12.21 7.33 4.88
C TRP A 36 11.21 8.39 5.33
N TYR A 37 10.15 8.56 4.54
CA TYR A 37 9.07 9.50 4.79
C TYR A 37 7.74 8.76 4.95
N ASP A 38 6.95 9.15 5.94
CA ASP A 38 5.56 8.70 6.09
C ASP A 38 4.66 9.63 5.26
N VAL A 39 3.95 9.04 4.30
CA VAL A 39 3.03 9.72 3.40
C VAL A 39 1.61 9.15 3.49
N THR A 40 1.29 8.40 4.54
CA THR A 40 0.00 7.71 4.73
C THR A 40 -1.22 8.64 4.61
N ASN A 41 -1.06 9.93 4.91
CA ASN A 41 -2.13 10.93 4.81
C ASN A 41 -1.73 12.14 3.96
N THR A 42 -0.73 11.96 3.09
CA THR A 42 -0.16 13.02 2.27
C THR A 42 -0.42 12.69 0.80
N ASP A 43 -1.08 13.60 0.09
CA ASP A 43 -1.29 13.43 -1.34
C ASP A 43 0.00 13.77 -2.11
N PRO A 44 0.33 13.04 -3.20
CA PRO A 44 1.44 13.37 -4.07
C PRO A 44 1.18 14.68 -4.83
N GLY A 45 2.20 15.52 -4.97
CA GLY A 45 2.10 16.82 -5.60
C GLY A 45 3.42 17.62 -5.62
N PRO A 46 3.39 18.82 -6.22
CA PRO A 46 4.56 19.66 -6.39
C PRO A 46 5.13 20.21 -5.07
N ASP A 47 4.33 20.21 -4.01
CA ASP A 47 4.69 20.70 -2.68
C ASP A 47 4.90 19.56 -1.66
N THR A 48 4.91 18.30 -2.10
CA THR A 48 5.08 17.13 -1.23
C THR A 48 6.08 16.16 -1.86
N TYR A 49 5.57 15.12 -2.52
CA TYR A 49 6.34 14.10 -3.20
C TYR A 49 5.69 13.72 -4.53
N GLU A 50 6.47 13.15 -5.43
CA GLU A 50 5.99 12.58 -6.68
C GLU A 50 6.51 11.14 -6.87
N CYS A 51 5.71 10.33 -7.56
CA CYS A 51 6.10 9.01 -8.03
C CYS A 51 6.50 9.10 -9.51
N ASN A 52 7.76 9.43 -9.78
CA ASN A 52 8.30 9.61 -11.12
C ASN A 52 8.58 8.27 -11.81
N THR A 53 8.49 8.20 -13.13
CA THR A 53 8.70 6.94 -13.86
C THR A 53 10.17 6.49 -13.80
N ASP A 54 10.40 5.34 -13.17
CA ASP A 54 11.70 4.67 -13.14
C ASP A 54 11.48 3.15 -13.12
N PRO A 55 11.89 2.40 -14.16
CA PRO A 55 11.64 0.97 -14.30
C PRO A 55 12.41 0.06 -13.33
N THR A 56 13.18 0.63 -12.41
CA THR A 56 14.03 -0.13 -11.49
C THR A 56 13.62 0.02 -10.03
N LYS A 57 12.58 0.82 -9.76
CA LYS A 57 12.19 1.22 -8.41
C LYS A 57 10.67 1.17 -8.22
N ASP A 58 10.30 0.95 -6.97
CA ASP A 58 8.95 1.09 -6.46
C ASP A 58 8.84 2.41 -5.69
N CYS A 59 7.66 3.02 -5.73
CA CYS A 59 7.49 4.36 -5.18
C CYS A 59 7.18 4.30 -3.68
N LEU A 60 6.18 3.50 -3.31
CA LEU A 60 5.68 3.44 -1.94
C LEU A 60 5.71 2.01 -1.41
N PHE A 61 5.96 1.89 -0.12
CA PHE A 61 6.07 0.65 0.62
C PHE A 61 5.13 0.67 1.83
N ASP A 62 4.63 -0.50 2.23
CA ASP A 62 3.69 -0.67 3.34
C ASP A 62 4.33 -0.57 4.72
N GLN A 63 5.67 -0.57 4.77
CA GLN A 63 6.50 -0.35 5.96
C GLN A 63 7.83 0.31 5.59
N PRO A 64 8.42 1.11 6.49
CA PRO A 64 9.69 1.78 6.26
C PRO A 64 10.90 0.86 6.48
N PHE A 65 12.09 1.44 6.31
CA PHE A 65 13.39 0.82 6.63
C PHE A 65 13.67 -0.50 5.91
N GLY A 66 13.12 -0.67 4.70
CA GLY A 66 13.31 -1.86 3.88
C GLY A 66 12.64 -3.13 4.43
N MET A 67 11.73 -2.99 5.39
CA MET A 67 10.94 -4.10 5.93
C MET A 67 9.62 -4.31 5.15
N GLY A 68 9.18 -3.29 4.41
CA GLY A 68 7.90 -3.29 3.71
C GLY A 68 7.92 -3.93 2.33
N SER A 69 6.73 -4.28 1.87
CA SER A 69 6.43 -4.64 0.48
C SER A 69 5.97 -3.40 -0.30
N PRO A 70 6.25 -3.32 -1.61
CA PRO A 70 5.70 -2.28 -2.48
C PRO A 70 4.16 -2.25 -2.42
N ILE A 71 3.57 -1.05 -2.26
CA ILE A 71 2.12 -0.83 -2.25
C ILE A 71 1.57 -0.61 -3.66
N SER A 72 2.35 0.02 -4.54
CA SER A 72 1.90 0.37 -5.87
C SER A 72 1.75 -0.88 -6.76
N GLY A 73 0.53 -1.08 -7.29
CA GLY A 73 0.26 -2.06 -8.35
C GLY A 73 0.83 -1.68 -9.72
N GLU A 74 1.41 -0.49 -9.83
CA GLU A 74 2.19 -0.03 -10.98
C GLU A 74 3.66 -0.07 -10.58
N THR A 75 4.33 -1.15 -10.97
CA THR A 75 5.79 -1.22 -10.99
C THR A 75 6.31 -0.10 -11.89
N ASP A 76 7.54 0.36 -11.66
CA ASP A 76 8.24 1.37 -12.48
C ASP A 76 8.04 2.84 -12.04
N ARG A 77 7.96 3.10 -10.73
CA ARG A 77 7.92 4.48 -10.19
C ARG A 77 8.89 4.65 -9.04
N VAL A 78 9.66 5.74 -9.02
CA VAL A 78 10.56 6.12 -7.92
C VAL A 78 9.95 7.27 -7.10
N PHE A 79 10.12 7.19 -5.78
CA PHE A 79 9.75 8.27 -4.86
C PHE A 79 10.73 9.43 -4.99
N VAL A 80 10.20 10.63 -5.22
CA VAL A 80 10.97 11.87 -5.31
C VAL A 80 10.36 12.90 -4.37
N VAL A 81 11.18 13.49 -3.52
CA VAL A 81 10.76 14.55 -2.60
C VAL A 81 10.86 15.90 -3.30
N ASN A 82 9.75 16.63 -3.37
CA ASN A 82 9.73 17.97 -3.92
C ASN A 82 9.93 19.04 -2.83
N ASP A 83 9.25 18.87 -1.69
CA ASP A 83 9.41 19.74 -0.52
C ASP A 83 9.46 18.90 0.76
N PRO A 84 10.67 18.72 1.36
CA PRO A 84 10.83 17.92 2.57
C PRO A 84 10.19 18.56 3.81
N ASP A 85 9.94 19.88 3.82
CA ASP A 85 9.35 20.57 4.98
C ASP A 85 7.86 20.21 5.16
N ASN A 86 7.21 19.70 4.11
CA ASN A 86 5.82 19.25 4.13
C ASN A 86 5.67 17.73 4.29
N LEU A 87 6.76 17.00 4.53
CA LEU A 87 6.76 15.55 4.73
C LEU A 87 7.18 15.19 6.16
N GLU A 88 6.55 14.13 6.69
CA GLU A 88 6.92 13.59 7.99
C GLU A 88 7.97 12.48 7.81
N LEU A 89 8.97 12.45 8.69
CA LEU A 89 9.95 11.36 8.72
C LEU A 89 9.33 10.11 9.32
N ALA A 90 9.56 8.97 8.69
CA ALA A 90 9.19 7.68 9.26
C ALA A 90 10.00 7.43 10.55
N GLN A 91 9.33 6.92 11.59
CA GLN A 91 9.92 6.62 12.90
C GLN A 91 9.90 5.12 13.23
#